data_AF-A0A934XPZ9-F1
#
_entry.id   AF-A0A934XPZ9-F1
#
_cell.length_a   1.000
_cell.length_b   1.000
_cell.length_c   1.000
_cell.angle_alpha   90.00
_cell.angle_beta   90.00
_cell.angle_gamma   90.00
#
_symmetry.space_group_name_H-M   'P 1'
#
loop_
_entity.id
_entity.type
_entity.pdbx_description
1 polymer ?
#
loop_
_entity_poly.entity_id
_entity_poly.type
_entity_poly.pdbx_seq_one_letter_code
_entity_poly.pdbx_strand_id
1 'polypeptide(L)'
;MQEANGLFVPIHLDALFLESAQTVLEAMADFSKLPYYDGEKGQNADVPYISEEIVSHPFRDQSLRLSRGVHLHWALPDALTQGVNSATGVVFPPAPDRWLVTRCGPDGVPQKQWMIESDYLHPEGAKPAGTVSFPLPPRPHEGKWQPYRYLGRKWVVGEGRPADAPGAEYLNALVDDVAEEEKTNWHRVVAAGLTALGYGEPAFAAFYPSCRSVFGLHDDEITSREAFKSVRYDVIGWYDQPQKRDCLRHTPLQQTREAIAQRIHHEYEASGHDHETNSAPVEVWDEAVAHHFGWTVSRQPNAEKQEAERIFCYARLTPDAEADFENDPALTSGPVDIAVGNSASEALSAYLAHRISGDKALIEEQLEGLDLGDRLEHRRLDIGPKFREARHGKGFKSLRAGILWNVRLERDTSLAAAPIRVCINDVIDGLKTTNDVLDALRRLDLVIAEAHKSGAGGVGSDGEHALEMLPVSLEAALRAFLDRRRIPFNKRDSLQALRNCIHRETAGFSAADQHKAFRDDLAGLLESLPPSRDSQPQVARMRYVLRQMDAPRYYQPTDPVVLLAASDLKPTERHGMDGKNSEDGKLVQDHLDCGFRCGQPVDELGARTARDDPHHAPPRGAGR
;
A
#
# COMPACT_ATOMS: atom_id res chain seq x y z
N MET A 1 9.01 -32.40 21.01
CA MET A 1 8.15 -31.98 19.90
C MET A 1 7.28 -33.16 19.53
N GLN A 2 5.96 -33.00 19.46
CA GLN A 2 5.08 -34.03 18.88
C GLN A 2 5.41 -34.17 17.39
N GLU A 3 5.27 -35.39 16.87
CA GLU A 3 5.24 -35.74 15.45
C GLU A 3 4.48 -34.68 14.65
N ALA A 4 5.15 -34.00 13.73
CA ALA A 4 4.57 -32.92 12.92
C ALA A 4 5.04 -33.05 11.48
N ASN A 5 4.09 -32.96 10.54
CA ASN A 5 4.36 -33.03 9.13
C ASN A 5 4.97 -31.70 8.63
N GLY A 6 6.15 -31.76 8.03
CA GLY A 6 6.95 -30.59 7.67
C GLY A 6 7.16 -30.47 6.16
N LEU A 7 7.12 -29.23 5.66
CA LEU A 7 7.51 -28.90 4.29
C LEU A 7 8.95 -28.39 4.27
N PHE A 8 9.84 -29.06 3.54
CA PHE A 8 11.24 -28.65 3.43
C PHE A 8 11.41 -27.67 2.26
N VAL A 9 11.77 -26.44 2.59
CA VAL A 9 11.96 -25.34 1.63
C VAL A 9 13.46 -25.08 1.47
N PRO A 10 14.06 -25.36 0.31
CA PRO A 10 15.47 -25.07 0.10
C PRO A 10 15.71 -23.56 0.07
N ILE A 11 16.85 -23.13 0.61
CA ILE A 11 17.29 -21.74 0.58
C ILE A 11 18.71 -21.64 0.00
N HIS A 12 19.06 -20.46 -0.51
CA HIS A 12 20.41 -20.18 -0.96
C HIS A 12 21.33 -19.94 0.26
N LEU A 13 22.51 -20.55 0.28
CA LEU A 13 23.53 -20.34 1.31
C LEU A 13 24.82 -19.89 0.66
N ASP A 14 25.27 -18.70 1.05
CA ASP A 14 26.53 -18.09 0.62
C ASP A 14 27.57 -18.22 1.73
N ALA A 15 28.83 -18.40 1.34
CA ALA A 15 29.98 -18.35 2.23
C ALA A 15 31.03 -17.38 1.70
N LEU A 16 31.41 -16.41 2.53
CA LEU A 16 32.55 -15.53 2.30
C LEU A 16 33.69 -15.97 3.22
N PHE A 17 34.75 -16.53 2.64
CA PHE A 17 35.96 -16.87 3.37
C PHE A 17 36.96 -15.72 3.36
N LEU A 18 37.41 -15.29 4.54
CA LEU A 18 38.37 -14.22 4.74
C LEU A 18 39.64 -14.75 5.42
N GLU A 19 40.76 -14.76 4.70
CA GLU A 19 42.08 -15.13 5.26
C GLU A 19 42.58 -14.11 6.29
N SER A 20 42.18 -12.85 6.13
CA SER A 20 42.50 -11.76 7.04
C SER A 20 41.30 -10.82 7.18
N ALA A 21 41.30 -10.02 8.24
CA ALA A 21 40.20 -9.10 8.48
C ALA A 21 40.12 -8.03 7.36
N GLN A 22 38.99 -7.97 6.67
CA GLN A 22 38.75 -7.07 5.54
C GLN A 22 37.71 -6.01 5.85
N THR A 23 37.88 -4.84 5.26
CA THR A 23 36.91 -3.77 5.32
C THR A 23 35.87 -3.96 4.21
N VAL A 24 34.60 -3.87 4.58
CA VAL A 24 33.46 -4.03 3.67
C VAL A 24 32.49 -2.85 3.84
N LEU A 25 31.46 -2.82 3.01
CA LEU A 25 30.34 -1.89 3.18
C LEU A 25 29.68 -2.12 4.55
N GLU A 26 29.34 -1.03 5.25
CA GLU A 26 28.62 -1.11 6.52
C GLU A 26 27.12 -1.41 6.32
N ALA A 27 26.40 -1.66 7.41
CA ALA A 27 24.95 -1.83 7.37
C ALA A 27 24.27 -0.56 6.84
N MET A 28 23.09 -0.70 6.21
CA MET A 28 22.36 0.45 5.65
C MET A 28 21.99 1.50 6.69
N ALA A 29 21.85 1.10 7.95
CA ALA A 29 21.70 2.01 9.08
C ALA A 29 22.38 1.44 10.34
N ASP A 30 22.98 2.32 11.13
CA ASP A 30 23.53 2.05 12.46
C ASP A 30 22.86 2.93 13.51
N PHE A 31 21.86 2.38 14.19
CA PHE A 31 21.09 3.09 15.21
C PHE A 31 21.89 3.37 16.48
N SER A 32 23.06 2.75 16.65
CA SER A 32 23.93 3.03 17.79
C SER A 32 24.56 4.42 17.77
N LYS A 33 24.53 5.08 16.61
CA LYS A 33 24.95 6.47 16.40
C LYS A 33 23.91 7.50 16.89
N LEU A 34 22.67 7.10 17.17
CA LEU A 34 21.62 8.02 17.64
C LEU A 34 21.97 8.62 19.02
N PRO A 35 21.60 9.88 19.28
CA PRO A 35 21.72 10.48 20.60
C PRO A 35 20.64 9.93 21.54
N TYR A 36 21.03 9.58 22.77
CA TYR A 36 20.09 9.16 23.81
C TYR A 36 20.69 9.37 25.21
N TYR A 37 19.85 9.32 26.24
CA TYR A 37 20.30 9.37 27.63
C TYR A 37 20.33 7.94 28.18
N ASP A 38 21.42 7.46 28.78
CA ASP A 38 21.50 6.08 29.28
C ASP A 38 21.05 5.92 30.74
N GLY A 39 20.54 6.99 31.36
CA GLY A 39 20.22 7.04 32.79
C GLY A 39 21.28 7.79 33.61
N GLU A 40 22.53 7.85 33.13
CA GLU A 40 23.65 8.53 33.78
C GLU A 40 24.17 9.74 32.98
N LYS A 41 24.29 9.60 31.65
CA LYS A 41 24.80 10.64 30.75
C LYS A 41 24.18 10.58 29.36
N GLY A 42 24.33 11.68 28.62
CA GLY A 42 24.02 11.72 27.20
C GLY A 42 25.06 10.94 26.38
N GLN A 43 24.59 10.00 25.58
CA GLN A 43 25.34 9.28 24.56
C GLN A 43 25.15 10.00 23.22
N ASN A 44 26.23 10.16 22.45
CA ASN A 44 26.26 10.87 21.17
C ASN A 44 25.56 12.25 21.23
N ALA A 45 25.68 12.97 22.34
CA ALA A 45 24.90 14.20 22.59
C ALA A 45 25.18 15.35 21.60
N ASP A 46 26.27 15.24 20.83
CA ASP A 46 26.68 16.13 19.75
C ASP A 46 26.11 15.76 18.37
N VAL A 47 25.46 14.59 18.24
CA VAL A 47 24.84 14.10 16.99
C VAL A 47 23.36 14.51 16.96
N PRO A 48 22.84 15.10 15.87
CA PRO A 48 21.41 15.37 15.73
C PRO A 48 20.55 14.08 15.65
N TYR A 49 19.34 14.11 16.22
CA TYR A 49 18.37 12.99 16.10
C TYR A 49 17.67 13.04 14.73
N ILE A 50 18.40 12.75 13.65
CA ILE A 50 17.89 12.69 12.27
C ILE A 50 18.40 11.42 11.58
N SER A 51 17.66 10.94 10.58
CA SER A 51 18.00 9.70 9.87
C SER A 51 19.32 9.79 9.10
N GLU A 52 19.69 10.98 8.61
CA GLU A 52 20.91 11.19 7.81
C GLU A 52 22.20 10.82 8.57
N GLU A 53 22.21 10.93 9.90
CA GLU A 53 23.38 10.61 10.74
C GLU A 53 23.60 9.11 10.96
N ILE A 54 22.58 8.29 10.69
CA ILE A 54 22.61 6.85 10.98
C ILE A 54 22.66 6.00 9.72
N VAL A 55 22.22 6.53 8.57
CA VAL A 55 22.23 5.81 7.29
C VAL A 55 23.61 5.84 6.65
N SER A 56 23.91 4.79 5.90
CA SER A 56 25.12 4.78 5.08
C SER A 56 25.00 5.74 3.90
N HIS A 57 26.02 6.54 3.69
CA HIS A 57 26.25 7.42 2.56
C HIS A 57 26.90 6.65 1.39
N PRO A 58 26.31 6.73 0.19
CA PRO A 58 26.90 6.16 -1.01
C PRO A 58 28.34 6.64 -1.24
N PHE A 59 29.23 5.70 -1.58
CA PHE A 59 30.63 5.95 -1.95
C PHE A 59 31.53 6.55 -0.86
N ARG A 60 31.07 6.62 0.39
CA ARG A 60 31.87 7.13 1.52
C ARG A 60 32.19 6.09 2.60
N ASP A 61 31.47 4.96 2.58
CA ASP A 61 31.36 4.12 3.77
C ASP A 61 32.04 2.76 3.63
N GLN A 62 33.22 2.68 4.21
CA GLN A 62 33.96 1.44 4.46
C GLN A 62 34.42 1.43 5.93
N SER A 63 33.47 1.47 6.87
CA SER A 63 33.75 1.50 8.31
C SER A 63 33.72 0.10 8.93
N LEU A 64 32.96 -0.84 8.35
CA LEU A 64 32.77 -2.17 8.90
C LEU A 64 33.95 -3.07 8.56
N ARG A 65 34.58 -3.62 9.60
CA ARG A 65 35.66 -4.59 9.46
C ARG A 65 35.17 -5.98 9.83
N LEU A 66 35.09 -6.86 8.84
CA LEU A 66 34.84 -8.29 9.07
C LEU A 66 36.13 -8.97 9.51
N SER A 67 36.02 -9.83 10.51
CA SER A 67 37.15 -10.61 11.03
C SER A 67 37.53 -11.72 10.06
N ARG A 68 38.73 -12.28 10.20
CA ARG A 68 39.09 -13.52 9.49
C ARG A 68 38.12 -14.65 9.84
N GLY A 69 37.91 -15.58 8.92
CA GLY A 69 37.02 -16.72 9.11
C GLY A 69 36.04 -16.92 7.96
N VAL A 70 35.04 -17.76 8.19
CA VAL A 70 33.94 -18.02 7.24
C VAL A 70 32.72 -17.24 7.70
N HIS A 71 32.23 -16.35 6.84
CA HIS A 71 30.99 -15.62 7.01
C HIS A 71 29.91 -16.27 6.16
N LEU A 72 28.94 -16.91 6.81
CA LEU A 72 27.78 -17.51 6.17
C LEU A 72 26.63 -16.51 6.13
N HIS A 73 25.92 -16.49 5.01
CA HIS A 73 24.68 -15.73 4.82
C HIS A 73 23.71 -16.59 4.02
N TRP A 74 22.51 -16.80 4.52
CA TRP A 74 21.46 -17.47 3.76
C TRP A 74 20.34 -16.51 3.36
N ALA A 75 19.79 -16.74 2.17
CA ALA A 75 18.59 -16.06 1.72
C ALA A 75 17.34 -16.64 2.41
N LEU A 76 16.31 -15.82 2.57
CA LEU A 76 14.98 -16.32 2.91
C LEU A 76 14.29 -16.85 1.65
N PRO A 77 13.37 -17.82 1.78
CA PRO A 77 12.52 -18.23 0.66
C PRO A 77 11.81 -17.03 0.04
N ASP A 78 11.64 -17.02 -1.28
CA ASP A 78 11.03 -15.91 -2.01
C ASP A 78 9.63 -15.62 -1.51
N ALA A 79 8.87 -16.67 -1.23
CA ALA A 79 7.56 -16.62 -0.59
C ALA A 79 7.53 -15.75 0.69
N LEU A 80 8.66 -15.69 1.43
CA LEU A 80 8.79 -14.91 2.67
C LEU A 80 9.33 -13.49 2.45
N THR A 81 9.75 -13.17 1.22
CA THR A 81 10.25 -11.84 0.82
C THR A 81 9.24 -11.02 0.03
N GLN A 82 8.04 -11.57 -0.20
CA GLN A 82 6.97 -10.89 -0.93
C GLN A 82 5.91 -10.35 0.02
N GLY A 83 5.62 -9.06 -0.12
CA GLY A 83 4.57 -8.39 0.67
C GLY A 83 3.20 -8.53 0.01
N VAL A 84 2.17 -8.79 0.81
CA VAL A 84 0.77 -8.80 0.37
C VAL A 84 0.15 -7.43 0.63
N ASN A 85 -0.46 -6.84 -0.39
CA ASN A 85 -1.16 -5.57 -0.25
C ASN A 85 -2.48 -5.76 0.51
N SER A 86 -2.66 -5.03 1.60
CA SER A 86 -3.86 -5.03 2.44
C SER A 86 -4.49 -3.64 2.51
N ALA A 87 -5.70 -3.53 3.05
CA ALA A 87 -6.39 -2.25 3.21
C ALA A 87 -5.61 -1.22 4.07
N THR A 88 -4.69 -1.69 4.91
CA THR A 88 -3.89 -0.86 5.83
C THR A 88 -2.43 -0.69 5.38
N GLY A 89 -2.02 -1.29 4.26
CA GLY A 89 -0.66 -1.22 3.74
C GLY A 89 -0.13 -2.58 3.23
N VAL A 90 1.14 -2.62 2.85
CA VAL A 90 1.82 -3.86 2.46
C VAL A 90 2.30 -4.60 3.71
N VAL A 91 1.88 -5.87 3.86
CA VAL A 91 2.26 -6.73 4.99
C VAL A 91 3.19 -7.83 4.50
N PHE A 92 4.34 -7.97 5.13
CA PHE A 92 5.29 -9.05 4.84
C PHE A 92 5.08 -10.21 5.81
N PRO A 93 5.23 -11.46 5.35
CA PRO A 93 5.15 -12.62 6.23
C PRO A 93 6.29 -12.63 7.26
N PRO A 94 6.06 -13.20 8.45
CA PRO A 94 7.12 -13.44 9.42
C PRO A 94 8.24 -14.30 8.81
N ALA A 95 9.48 -14.08 9.23
CA ALA A 95 10.64 -14.90 8.87
C ALA A 95 10.93 -15.95 9.97
N PRO A 96 11.56 -17.10 9.62
CA PRO A 96 12.01 -18.07 10.62
C PRO A 96 13.02 -17.44 11.59
N ASP A 97 12.88 -17.75 12.87
CA ASP A 97 13.60 -17.10 13.97
C ASP A 97 14.53 -18.03 14.75
N ARG A 98 14.57 -19.32 14.41
CA ARG A 98 15.50 -20.30 14.94
C ARG A 98 16.26 -20.95 13.80
N TRP A 99 17.60 -20.97 13.90
CA TRP A 99 18.45 -21.60 12.90
C TRP A 99 19.50 -22.48 13.57
N LEU A 100 19.61 -23.72 13.11
CA LEU A 100 20.70 -24.63 13.43
C LEU A 100 21.69 -24.63 12.28
N VAL A 101 22.93 -24.21 12.56
CA VAL A 101 24.04 -24.33 11.62
C VAL A 101 24.98 -25.41 12.12
N THR A 102 25.27 -26.39 11.26
CA THR A 102 26.16 -27.52 11.57
C THR A 102 27.34 -27.48 10.61
N ARG A 103 28.55 -27.40 11.16
CA ARG A 103 29.79 -27.66 10.43
C ARG A 103 30.13 -29.14 10.54
N CYS A 104 30.19 -29.81 9.42
CA CYS A 104 30.64 -31.20 9.30
C CYS A 104 32.07 -31.26 8.77
N GLY A 105 32.80 -32.29 9.18
CA GLY A 105 34.08 -32.66 8.57
C GLY A 105 33.90 -33.34 7.21
N PRO A 106 35.02 -33.74 6.58
CA PRO A 106 34.99 -34.38 5.26
C PRO A 106 34.36 -35.79 5.29
N ASP A 107 34.29 -36.40 6.46
CA ASP A 107 33.60 -37.66 6.76
C ASP A 107 32.08 -37.49 6.97
N GLY A 108 31.58 -36.25 6.90
CA GLY A 108 30.18 -35.91 7.15
C GLY A 108 29.80 -35.84 8.63
N VAL A 109 30.75 -36.06 9.54
CA VAL A 109 30.50 -36.05 10.99
C VAL A 109 30.38 -34.61 11.48
N PRO A 110 29.34 -34.25 12.25
CA PRO A 110 29.22 -32.93 12.88
C PRO A 110 30.42 -32.64 13.79
N GLN A 111 31.16 -31.57 13.49
CA GLN A 111 32.27 -31.07 14.30
C GLN A 111 31.82 -30.00 15.28
N LYS A 112 30.98 -29.07 14.82
CA LYS A 112 30.50 -27.94 15.61
C LYS A 112 29.11 -27.52 15.16
N GLN A 113 28.29 -27.12 16.11
CA GLN A 113 26.91 -26.72 15.86
C GLN A 113 26.60 -25.42 16.60
N TRP A 114 25.93 -24.52 15.92
CA TRP A 114 25.46 -23.25 16.47
C TRP A 114 23.95 -23.18 16.37
N MET A 115 23.33 -22.71 17.45
CA MET A 115 21.95 -22.24 17.44
C MET A 115 21.97 -20.72 17.29
N ILE A 116 21.18 -20.20 16.35
CA ILE A 116 20.94 -18.77 16.15
C ILE A 116 19.48 -18.50 16.51
N GLU A 117 19.28 -17.45 17.30
CA GLU A 117 17.98 -16.90 17.62
C GLU A 117 17.90 -15.50 17.00
N SER A 118 17.24 -15.39 15.85
CA SER A 118 17.26 -14.20 14.99
C SER A 118 16.46 -13.04 15.57
N ASP A 119 15.46 -13.31 16.40
CA ASP A 119 14.57 -12.34 17.03
C ASP A 119 15.00 -11.94 18.45
N TYR A 120 16.10 -12.48 18.96
CA TYR A 120 16.61 -12.16 20.31
C TYR A 120 17.05 -10.69 20.40
N LEU A 121 16.55 -9.96 21.40
CA LEU A 121 16.93 -8.58 21.69
C LEU A 121 17.82 -8.54 22.93
N HIS A 122 19.09 -8.21 22.74
CA HIS A 122 20.03 -8.01 23.85
C HIS A 122 19.55 -6.88 24.77
N PRO A 123 19.85 -6.90 26.09
CA PRO A 123 19.44 -5.86 27.03
C PRO A 123 19.97 -4.46 26.66
N GLU A 124 19.32 -3.40 27.17
CA GLU A 124 19.83 -2.03 27.01
C GLU A 124 21.23 -1.89 27.62
N GLY A 125 22.07 -1.07 27.00
CA GLY A 125 23.49 -0.91 27.35
C GLY A 125 24.42 -2.04 26.89
N ALA A 126 23.89 -3.21 26.48
CA ALA A 126 24.73 -4.25 25.89
C ALA A 126 25.29 -3.81 24.53
N LYS A 127 26.55 -4.18 24.26
CA LYS A 127 27.22 -3.97 22.96
C LYS A 127 27.86 -5.28 22.50
N PRO A 128 27.06 -6.28 22.08
CA PRO A 128 27.57 -7.58 21.72
C PRO A 128 28.34 -7.49 20.39
N ALA A 129 29.54 -8.05 20.37
CA ALA A 129 30.36 -8.05 19.16
C ALA A 129 29.67 -8.78 18.00
N GLY A 130 29.83 -8.24 16.79
CA GLY A 130 29.31 -8.87 15.56
C GLY A 130 27.79 -8.83 15.41
N THR A 131 27.06 -8.11 16.26
CA THR A 131 25.60 -7.98 16.18
C THR A 131 25.16 -6.71 15.45
N VAL A 132 23.93 -6.69 14.95
CA VAL A 132 23.35 -5.54 14.24
C VAL A 132 22.41 -4.75 15.17
N SER A 133 22.39 -3.43 15.02
CA SER A 133 21.44 -2.58 15.75
C SER A 133 20.07 -2.62 15.08
N PHE A 134 19.01 -2.66 15.88
CA PHE A 134 17.62 -2.62 15.44
C PHE A 134 16.87 -1.53 16.20
N PRO A 135 16.09 -0.67 15.52
CA PRO A 135 15.41 0.45 16.16
C PRO A 135 14.24 -0.06 17.00
N LEU A 136 14.17 0.41 18.25
CA LEU A 136 13.03 0.20 19.12
C LEU A 136 12.75 1.50 19.85
N PRO A 137 11.48 1.93 19.96
CA PRO A 137 11.20 3.19 20.59
C PRO A 137 11.60 3.16 22.07
N PRO A 138 12.11 4.27 22.59
CA PRO A 138 12.41 4.37 24.01
C PRO A 138 11.11 4.20 24.81
N ARG A 139 11.23 3.65 26.02
CA ARG A 139 10.15 3.52 27.02
C ARG A 139 10.51 4.34 28.27
N PRO A 140 10.42 5.69 28.22
CA PRO A 140 10.84 6.57 29.32
C PRO A 140 10.18 6.24 30.66
N HIS A 141 8.92 5.80 30.64
CA HIS A 141 8.18 5.41 31.85
C HIS A 141 8.77 4.19 32.57
N GLU A 142 9.50 3.34 31.85
CA GLU A 142 10.25 2.20 32.39
C GLU A 142 11.71 2.56 32.71
N GLY A 143 12.10 3.84 32.58
CA GLY A 143 13.51 4.27 32.69
C GLY A 143 14.38 3.82 31.52
N LYS A 144 13.77 3.35 30.43
CA LYS A 144 14.43 2.84 29.22
C LYS A 144 14.44 3.90 28.14
N TRP A 145 15.61 4.43 27.84
CA TRP A 145 15.75 5.62 26.99
C TRP A 145 16.49 5.35 25.68
N GLN A 146 17.05 4.16 25.51
CA GLN A 146 17.83 3.78 24.34
C GLN A 146 16.89 3.49 23.14
N PRO A 147 17.01 4.20 22.01
CA PRO A 147 16.09 4.08 20.87
C PRO A 147 16.42 2.90 19.94
N TYR A 148 17.18 1.92 20.44
CA TYR A 148 17.60 0.73 19.70
C TYR A 148 18.03 -0.38 20.65
N ARG A 149 18.07 -1.61 20.13
CA ARG A 149 18.68 -2.76 20.79
C ARG A 149 19.51 -3.53 19.77
N TYR A 150 20.40 -4.41 20.24
CA TYR A 150 21.08 -5.32 19.31
C TYR A 150 20.23 -6.56 19.07
N LEU A 151 20.10 -6.93 17.80
CA LEU A 151 19.24 -8.01 17.34
C LEU A 151 20.05 -9.25 16.94
N GLY A 152 19.55 -10.40 17.35
CA GLY A 152 20.11 -11.70 17.06
C GLY A 152 21.17 -12.14 18.09
N ARG A 153 21.17 -13.44 18.41
CA ARG A 153 22.26 -14.08 19.17
C ARG A 153 22.59 -15.45 18.61
N LYS A 154 23.81 -15.92 18.91
CA LYS A 154 24.27 -17.28 18.61
C LYS A 154 24.89 -17.92 19.85
N TRP A 155 24.81 -19.25 19.95
CA TRP A 155 25.50 -20.05 20.96
C TRP A 155 25.82 -21.45 20.43
N VAL A 156 26.81 -22.13 21.02
CA VAL A 156 27.26 -23.46 20.58
C VAL A 156 26.43 -24.54 21.26
N VAL A 157 25.84 -25.45 20.47
CA VAL A 157 24.87 -26.44 20.98
C VAL A 157 25.47 -27.34 22.07
N GLY A 158 26.73 -27.76 21.91
CA GLY A 158 27.44 -28.61 22.88
C GLY A 158 27.76 -27.93 24.22
N GLU A 159 27.70 -26.59 24.29
CA GLU A 159 27.92 -25.82 25.51
C GLU A 159 26.61 -25.60 26.31
N GLY A 160 25.46 -25.95 25.73
CA GLY A 160 24.14 -25.74 26.30
C GLY A 160 23.57 -24.35 26.03
N ARG A 161 22.24 -24.23 26.09
CA ARG A 161 21.55 -22.95 25.86
C ARG A 161 21.87 -21.98 27.00
N PRO A 162 22.43 -20.79 26.73
CA PRO A 162 22.65 -19.79 27.77
C PRO A 162 21.31 -19.27 28.30
N ALA A 163 21.25 -18.96 29.60
CA ALA A 163 20.10 -18.27 30.16
C ALA A 163 19.98 -16.86 29.55
N ASP A 164 18.74 -16.38 29.44
CA ASP A 164 18.49 -15.03 28.96
C ASP A 164 19.04 -14.00 29.95
N ALA A 165 19.83 -13.05 29.44
CA ALA A 165 20.36 -11.96 30.24
C ALA A 165 19.20 -11.14 30.86
N PRO A 166 19.35 -10.60 32.09
CA PRO A 166 18.34 -9.73 32.67
C PRO A 166 18.01 -8.55 31.75
N GLY A 167 16.72 -8.38 31.42
CA GLY A 167 16.25 -7.34 30.50
C GLY A 167 16.36 -7.69 29.02
N ALA A 168 16.81 -8.90 28.67
CA ALA A 168 16.67 -9.43 27.32
C ALA A 168 15.20 -9.73 27.00
N GLU A 169 14.82 -9.48 25.76
CA GLU A 169 13.46 -9.65 25.24
C GLU A 169 13.55 -10.36 23.87
N TYR A 170 12.41 -10.71 23.29
CA TYR A 170 12.35 -11.24 21.92
C TYR A 170 11.46 -10.34 21.10
N LEU A 171 11.93 -9.91 19.92
CA LEU A 171 11.21 -9.01 19.03
C LEU A 171 9.81 -9.55 18.72
N ASN A 172 9.72 -10.85 18.54
CA ASN A 172 8.48 -11.56 18.27
C ASN A 172 7.51 -11.47 19.47
N ALA A 173 7.98 -11.67 20.70
CA ALA A 173 7.14 -11.61 21.90
C ALA A 173 6.60 -10.20 22.19
N LEU A 174 7.39 -9.15 21.92
CA LEU A 174 7.00 -7.74 22.13
C LEU A 174 5.72 -7.34 21.38
N VAL A 175 5.38 -8.08 20.33
CA VAL A 175 4.25 -7.80 19.46
C VAL A 175 2.98 -8.49 19.94
N ASP A 176 3.13 -9.66 20.55
CA ASP A 176 2.02 -10.53 20.94
C ASP A 176 1.45 -10.17 22.33
N ASP A 177 2.29 -9.61 23.21
CA ASP A 177 1.96 -9.41 24.62
C ASP A 177 1.29 -8.05 24.93
N VAL A 178 0.97 -7.24 23.91
CA VAL A 178 0.42 -5.88 24.08
C VAL A 178 -1.06 -5.85 23.71
N ALA A 179 -1.89 -5.40 24.65
CA ALA A 179 -3.33 -5.25 24.42
C ALA A 179 -3.61 -4.26 23.27
N GLU A 180 -4.65 -4.51 22.48
CA GLU A 180 -4.95 -3.71 21.27
C GLU A 180 -5.11 -2.21 21.57
N GLU A 181 -5.62 -1.88 22.76
CA GLU A 181 -5.82 -0.51 23.26
C GLU A 181 -4.49 0.20 23.60
N GLU A 182 -3.42 -0.56 23.86
CA GLU A 182 -2.09 -0.07 24.20
C GLU A 182 -1.14 -0.07 22.98
N LYS A 183 -1.55 -0.68 21.86
CA LYS A 183 -0.76 -0.70 20.62
C LYS A 183 -0.64 0.69 20.02
N THR A 184 0.52 1.28 20.19
CA THR A 184 0.97 2.46 19.44
C THR A 184 1.36 2.10 18.00
N ASN A 185 1.64 3.11 17.18
CA ASN A 185 2.00 2.92 15.76
C ASN A 185 3.21 2.00 15.55
N TRP A 186 4.19 1.98 16.46
CA TRP A 186 5.37 1.14 16.27
C TRP A 186 5.05 -0.35 16.42
N HIS A 187 4.14 -0.73 17.33
CA HIS A 187 3.67 -2.12 17.46
C HIS A 187 3.01 -2.60 16.16
N ARG A 188 2.36 -1.69 15.43
CA ARG A 188 1.77 -1.99 14.11
C ARG A 188 2.84 -2.18 13.05
N VAL A 189 3.92 -1.39 13.09
CA VAL A 189 5.05 -1.52 12.16
C VAL A 189 5.79 -2.84 12.37
N VAL A 190 5.96 -3.28 13.61
CA VAL A 190 6.56 -4.58 13.93
C VAL A 190 5.53 -5.70 14.11
N ALA A 191 4.27 -5.53 13.67
CA ALA A 191 3.18 -6.48 13.98
C ALA A 191 3.43 -7.92 13.48
N ALA A 192 4.24 -8.07 12.44
CA ALA A 192 4.65 -9.38 11.92
C ALA A 192 5.88 -9.97 12.67
N GLY A 193 6.45 -9.22 13.63
CA GLY A 193 7.74 -9.49 14.25
C GLY A 193 8.89 -9.32 13.27
N LEU A 194 9.87 -10.23 13.34
CA LEU A 194 10.96 -10.27 12.37
C LEU A 194 10.45 -10.68 10.98
N THR A 195 10.71 -9.86 9.97
CA THR A 195 10.39 -10.13 8.55
C THR A 195 11.62 -9.92 7.67
N ALA A 196 11.50 -10.21 6.36
CA ALA A 196 12.56 -9.93 5.39
C ALA A 196 13.00 -8.45 5.32
N LEU A 197 12.12 -7.51 5.69
CA LEU A 197 12.41 -6.08 5.72
C LEU A 197 13.12 -5.60 6.99
N GLY A 198 13.20 -6.42 8.04
CA GLY A 198 13.69 -6.00 9.34
C GLY A 198 12.93 -4.78 9.88
N TYR A 199 13.59 -3.62 9.90
CA TYR A 199 13.03 -2.34 10.35
C TYR A 199 12.36 -1.51 9.25
N GLY A 200 12.15 -2.08 8.05
CA GLY A 200 11.57 -1.41 6.89
C GLY A 200 12.56 -1.16 5.75
N GLU A 201 13.75 -1.76 5.80
CA GLU A 201 14.78 -1.68 4.77
C GLU A 201 14.63 -2.87 3.80
N PRO A 202 14.27 -2.65 2.51
CA PRO A 202 14.11 -3.71 1.52
C PRO A 202 15.31 -4.65 1.37
N ALA A 203 16.53 -4.14 1.55
CA ALA A 203 17.74 -4.94 1.46
C ALA A 203 18.11 -5.68 2.76
N PHE A 204 17.34 -5.55 3.85
CA PHE A 204 17.73 -6.05 5.18
C PHE A 204 18.14 -7.53 5.18
N ALA A 205 17.25 -8.44 4.74
CA ALA A 205 17.58 -9.87 4.72
C ALA A 205 18.58 -10.25 3.61
N ALA A 206 18.66 -9.45 2.55
CA ALA A 206 19.52 -9.72 1.39
C ALA A 206 20.95 -9.17 1.54
N PHE A 207 21.20 -8.26 2.48
CA PHE A 207 22.50 -7.61 2.64
C PHE A 207 23.18 -7.99 3.97
N TYR A 208 24.22 -8.83 3.86
CA TYR A 208 24.91 -9.43 5.02
C TYR A 208 25.25 -8.44 6.14
N PRO A 209 25.85 -7.25 5.89
CA PRO A 209 26.17 -6.30 6.95
C PRO A 209 24.96 -5.88 7.79
N SER A 210 23.75 -5.81 7.21
CA SER A 210 22.50 -5.44 7.88
C SER A 210 21.88 -6.57 8.71
N CYS A 211 22.20 -7.84 8.44
CA CYS A 211 21.56 -8.99 9.07
C CYS A 211 22.53 -10.10 9.55
N ARG A 212 23.83 -9.84 9.64
CA ARG A 212 24.89 -10.82 9.97
C ARG A 212 24.71 -11.61 11.28
N SER A 213 23.92 -11.11 12.25
CA SER A 213 23.59 -11.81 13.49
C SER A 213 22.19 -12.43 13.50
N VAL A 214 21.44 -12.23 12.41
CA VAL A 214 20.01 -12.58 12.26
C VAL A 214 19.87 -13.71 11.24
N PHE A 215 20.37 -13.49 10.02
CA PHE A 215 20.38 -14.46 8.92
C PHE A 215 21.81 -14.79 8.48
N GLY A 216 22.73 -14.80 9.44
CA GLY A 216 24.14 -15.06 9.18
C GLY A 216 24.85 -15.70 10.36
N LEU A 217 26.02 -16.26 10.06
CA LEU A 217 26.95 -16.81 11.05
C LEU A 217 28.37 -16.42 10.68
N HIS A 218 29.20 -16.21 11.69
CA HIS A 218 30.65 -16.12 11.54
C HIS A 218 31.30 -17.28 12.29
N ASP A 219 32.02 -18.12 11.55
CA ASP A 219 32.88 -19.20 12.05
C ASP A 219 34.34 -18.74 11.97
N ASP A 220 34.92 -18.46 13.13
CA ASP A 220 36.26 -17.91 13.31
C ASP A 220 37.35 -18.98 13.44
N GLU A 221 36.99 -20.27 13.49
CA GLU A 221 37.94 -21.38 13.62
C GLU A 221 38.55 -21.79 12.28
N ILE A 222 37.83 -21.58 11.18
CA ILE A 222 38.31 -21.88 9.83
C ILE A 222 39.15 -20.71 9.32
N THR A 223 40.47 -20.88 9.36
CA THR A 223 41.43 -19.79 9.11
C THR A 223 42.33 -19.99 7.90
N SER A 224 42.26 -21.15 7.24
CA SER A 224 43.00 -21.43 6.02
C SER A 224 42.08 -21.97 4.92
N ARG A 225 42.51 -21.78 3.68
CA ARG A 225 41.79 -22.23 2.48
C ARG A 225 41.61 -23.75 2.50
N GLU A 226 42.62 -24.50 2.93
CA GLU A 226 42.60 -25.96 3.05
C GLU A 226 41.59 -26.43 4.10
N ALA A 227 41.49 -25.72 5.22
CA ALA A 227 40.50 -26.04 6.25
C ALA A 227 39.08 -25.80 5.72
N PHE A 228 38.85 -24.69 5.01
CA PHE A 228 37.55 -24.41 4.39
C PHE A 228 37.14 -25.48 3.38
N LYS A 229 38.06 -25.92 2.53
CA LYS A 229 37.84 -27.01 1.56
C LYS A 229 37.45 -28.34 2.20
N SER A 230 37.77 -28.54 3.48
CA SER A 230 37.56 -29.80 4.19
C SER A 230 36.28 -29.84 5.03
N VAL A 231 35.45 -28.79 4.96
CA VAL A 231 34.22 -28.69 5.76
C VAL A 231 32.98 -28.57 4.90
N ARG A 232 31.85 -29.01 5.44
CA ARG A 232 30.51 -28.78 4.88
C ARG A 232 29.68 -28.02 5.90
N TYR A 233 28.85 -27.09 5.46
CA TYR A 233 27.88 -26.42 6.31
C TYR A 233 26.45 -26.85 5.95
N ASP A 234 25.70 -27.30 6.94
CA ASP A 234 24.26 -27.57 6.83
C ASP A 234 23.52 -26.52 7.67
N VAL A 235 22.51 -25.88 7.10
CA VAL A 235 21.67 -24.86 7.75
C VAL A 235 20.24 -25.33 7.74
N ILE A 236 19.56 -25.32 8.89
CA ILE A 236 18.13 -25.63 9.02
C ILE A 236 17.46 -24.51 9.83
N GLY A 237 16.39 -23.93 9.31
CA GLY A 237 15.62 -22.86 9.94
C GLY A 237 14.16 -23.25 10.19
N TRP A 238 13.59 -22.80 11.30
CA TRP A 238 12.19 -23.00 11.66
C TRP A 238 11.65 -21.86 12.54
N TYR A 239 10.34 -21.86 12.77
CA TYR A 239 9.69 -20.93 13.70
C TYR A 239 9.64 -21.49 15.12
N ASP A 240 10.03 -20.70 16.11
CA ASP A 240 9.89 -21.06 17.54
C ASP A 240 8.43 -21.19 17.96
N GLN A 241 7.57 -20.32 17.41
CA GLN A 241 6.13 -20.30 17.63
C GLN A 241 5.35 -20.56 16.33
N PRO A 242 5.44 -21.78 15.77
CA PRO A 242 4.90 -22.08 14.45
C PRO A 242 3.37 -21.90 14.39
N GLN A 243 2.68 -22.10 15.52
CA GLN A 243 1.23 -21.92 15.60
C GLN A 243 0.77 -20.48 15.32
N LYS A 244 1.61 -19.49 15.64
CA LYS A 244 1.29 -18.07 15.44
C LYS A 244 1.93 -17.49 14.18
N ARG A 245 3.11 -17.99 13.79
CA ARG A 245 4.00 -17.31 12.84
C ARG A 245 4.25 -18.06 11.55
N ASP A 246 4.04 -19.38 11.54
CA ASP A 246 4.32 -20.16 10.34
C ASP A 246 3.41 -19.72 9.19
N CYS A 247 4.01 -19.48 8.03
CA CYS A 247 3.30 -18.98 6.86
C CYS A 247 2.22 -19.97 6.38
N LEU A 248 2.39 -21.28 6.62
CA LEU A 248 1.37 -22.29 6.30
C LEU A 248 0.11 -22.19 7.16
N ARG A 249 0.17 -21.45 8.27
CA ARG A 249 -0.97 -21.25 9.20
C ARG A 249 -1.57 -19.86 9.14
N HIS A 250 -1.04 -18.97 8.30
CA HIS A 250 -1.46 -17.58 8.24
C HIS A 250 -2.78 -17.38 7.45
N THR A 251 -3.56 -16.35 7.83
CA THR A 251 -4.91 -16.09 7.30
C THR A 251 -5.02 -15.95 5.77
N PRO A 252 -4.08 -15.29 5.05
CA PRO A 252 -4.14 -15.16 3.59
C PRO A 252 -4.11 -16.50 2.85
N LEU A 253 -3.35 -17.48 3.35
CA LEU A 253 -3.35 -18.83 2.77
C LEU A 253 -4.71 -19.51 3.01
N GLN A 254 -5.30 -19.36 4.20
CA GLN A 254 -6.62 -19.91 4.50
C GLN A 254 -7.70 -19.33 3.58
N GLN A 255 -7.69 -18.01 3.35
CA GLN A 255 -8.59 -17.36 2.39
C GLN A 255 -8.38 -17.88 0.96
N THR A 256 -7.13 -18.10 0.55
CA THR A 256 -6.81 -18.69 -0.76
C THR A 256 -7.37 -20.11 -0.87
N ARG A 257 -7.22 -20.92 0.19
CA ARG A 257 -7.78 -22.28 0.26
C ARG A 257 -9.30 -22.28 0.15
N GLU A 258 -9.99 -21.40 0.87
CA GLU A 258 -11.45 -21.26 0.81
C GLU A 258 -11.93 -20.86 -0.59
N ALA A 259 -11.24 -19.91 -1.23
CA ALA A 259 -11.58 -19.46 -2.58
C ALA A 259 -11.38 -20.57 -3.63
N ILE A 260 -10.29 -21.34 -3.52
CA ILE A 260 -10.04 -22.50 -4.40
C ILE A 260 -11.08 -23.59 -4.17
N ALA A 261 -11.41 -23.90 -2.92
CA ALA A 261 -12.46 -24.87 -2.59
C ALA A 261 -13.82 -24.45 -3.19
N GLN A 262 -14.18 -23.17 -3.11
CA GLN A 262 -15.40 -22.62 -3.71
C GLN A 262 -15.37 -22.70 -5.25
N ARG A 263 -14.23 -22.35 -5.88
CA ARG A 263 -14.04 -22.47 -7.33
C ARG A 263 -14.28 -23.92 -7.79
N ILE A 264 -13.62 -24.87 -7.14
CA ILE A 264 -13.73 -26.30 -7.45
C ILE A 264 -15.19 -26.75 -7.26
N HIS A 265 -15.84 -26.35 -6.17
CA HIS A 265 -17.25 -26.66 -5.92
C HIS A 265 -18.17 -26.17 -7.06
N HIS A 266 -18.02 -24.91 -7.48
CA HIS A 266 -18.82 -24.35 -8.58
C HIS A 266 -18.54 -25.05 -9.93
N GLU A 267 -17.30 -25.47 -10.20
CA GLU A 267 -16.94 -26.23 -11.41
C GLU A 267 -17.61 -27.60 -11.42
N TYR A 268 -17.68 -28.28 -10.28
CA TYR A 268 -18.41 -29.54 -10.14
C TYR A 268 -19.91 -29.38 -10.33
N GLU A 269 -20.54 -28.38 -9.70
CA GLU A 269 -21.97 -28.09 -9.88
C GLU A 269 -22.29 -27.79 -11.35
N ALA A 270 -21.44 -27.01 -12.03
CA ALA A 270 -21.59 -26.72 -13.45
C ALA A 270 -21.43 -27.95 -14.36
N SER A 271 -20.71 -28.98 -13.90
CA SER A 271 -20.51 -30.25 -14.62
C SER A 271 -21.67 -31.24 -14.49
N GLY A 272 -22.69 -30.96 -13.67
CA GLY A 272 -23.88 -31.80 -13.49
C GLY A 272 -23.64 -33.07 -12.67
N HIS A 273 -22.55 -33.16 -11.90
CA HIS A 273 -22.25 -34.25 -10.98
C HIS A 273 -22.48 -33.81 -9.53
N ASP A 274 -23.11 -34.66 -8.71
CA ASP A 274 -23.24 -34.43 -7.27
C ASP A 274 -21.90 -34.70 -6.57
N HIS A 275 -21.40 -33.74 -5.80
CA HIS A 275 -20.15 -33.87 -5.05
C HIS A 275 -20.36 -34.74 -3.79
N GLU A 276 -19.76 -35.93 -3.72
CA GLU A 276 -19.59 -36.62 -2.44
C GLU A 276 -18.64 -35.78 -1.58
N THR A 277 -19.14 -35.31 -0.44
CA THR A 277 -18.68 -34.12 0.28
C THR A 277 -17.35 -34.27 1.03
N ASN A 278 -16.48 -35.23 0.70
CA ASN A 278 -15.38 -35.63 1.59
C ASN A 278 -14.04 -36.04 0.97
N SER A 279 -13.78 -35.79 -0.32
CA SER A 279 -12.58 -36.32 -1.00
C SER A 279 -11.53 -35.31 -1.51
N ALA A 280 -11.80 -34.00 -1.51
CA ALA A 280 -10.89 -32.99 -2.10
C ALA A 280 -10.00 -32.11 -1.17
N PRO A 281 -9.81 -32.32 0.16
CA PRO A 281 -9.03 -31.37 0.99
C PRO A 281 -7.58 -31.16 0.53
N VAL A 282 -6.96 -32.23 0.05
CA VAL A 282 -5.52 -32.35 -0.19
C VAL A 282 -5.09 -31.73 -1.53
N GLU A 283 -5.95 -31.81 -2.55
CA GLU A 283 -5.73 -31.16 -3.86
C GLU A 283 -5.93 -29.64 -3.75
N VAL A 284 -6.94 -29.21 -2.97
CA VAL A 284 -7.16 -27.79 -2.63
C VAL A 284 -5.93 -27.20 -1.95
N TRP A 285 -5.30 -27.94 -1.03
CA TRP A 285 -4.11 -27.47 -0.34
C TRP A 285 -2.91 -27.31 -1.26
N ASP A 286 -2.63 -28.29 -2.14
CA ASP A 286 -1.52 -28.20 -3.09
C ASP A 286 -1.68 -27.00 -4.02
N GLU A 287 -2.90 -26.80 -4.56
CA GLU A 287 -3.18 -25.68 -5.44
C GLU A 287 -3.09 -24.34 -4.68
N ALA A 288 -3.53 -24.29 -3.42
CA ALA A 288 -3.40 -23.09 -2.60
C ALA A 288 -1.94 -22.74 -2.31
N VAL A 289 -1.10 -23.72 -2.01
CA VAL A 289 0.34 -23.53 -1.79
C VAL A 289 1.03 -23.09 -3.09
N ALA A 290 0.68 -23.72 -4.22
CA ALA A 290 1.21 -23.33 -5.53
C ALA A 290 0.79 -21.91 -5.93
N HIS A 291 -0.48 -21.54 -5.72
CA HIS A 291 -0.99 -20.22 -6.06
C HIS A 291 -0.43 -19.14 -5.12
N HIS A 292 -0.35 -19.41 -3.82
CA HIS A 292 0.01 -18.39 -2.83
C HIS A 292 1.53 -18.21 -2.69
N PHE A 293 2.30 -19.29 -2.76
CA PHE A 293 3.76 -19.27 -2.54
C PHE A 293 4.57 -19.58 -3.80
N GLY A 294 3.94 -20.03 -4.90
CA GLY A 294 4.66 -20.50 -6.08
C GLY A 294 5.31 -21.88 -5.89
N TRP A 295 4.95 -22.60 -4.83
CA TRP A 295 5.57 -23.87 -4.45
C TRP A 295 4.82 -25.07 -5.01
N THR A 296 5.55 -26.03 -5.58
CA THR A 296 4.99 -27.32 -5.98
C THR A 296 5.43 -28.38 -4.98
N VAL A 297 4.51 -29.19 -4.45
CA VAL A 297 4.82 -30.17 -3.40
C VAL A 297 4.88 -31.59 -3.97
N SER A 298 5.90 -32.34 -3.57
CA SER A 298 6.06 -33.77 -3.82
C SER A 298 5.81 -34.53 -2.51
N ARG A 299 4.94 -35.55 -2.56
CA ARG A 299 4.55 -36.36 -1.40
C ARG A 299 5.16 -37.75 -1.48
N GLN A 300 5.72 -38.22 -0.37
CA GLN A 300 6.15 -39.62 -0.30
C GLN A 300 4.95 -40.58 -0.31
N PRO A 301 5.08 -41.79 -0.90
CA PRO A 301 3.99 -42.77 -1.00
C PRO A 301 3.38 -43.18 0.35
N ASN A 302 4.15 -43.09 1.44
CA ASN A 302 3.73 -43.46 2.79
C ASN A 302 3.25 -42.28 3.65
N ALA A 303 3.38 -41.04 3.16
CA ALA A 303 2.78 -39.87 3.80
C ALA A 303 1.30 -39.80 3.37
N GLU A 304 0.44 -40.57 4.03
CA GLU A 304 -1.01 -40.50 3.85
C GLU A 304 -1.49 -39.05 3.93
N LYS A 305 -2.33 -38.59 2.97
CA LYS A 305 -3.31 -37.47 2.92
C LYS A 305 -3.25 -36.31 3.95
N GLN A 306 -2.13 -36.03 4.59
CA GLN A 306 -1.98 -35.04 5.64
C GLN A 306 -1.25 -33.84 5.07
N GLU A 307 -1.72 -32.65 5.41
CA GLU A 307 -1.14 -31.39 4.98
C GLU A 307 0.13 -31.11 5.79
N ALA A 308 1.10 -30.43 5.16
CA ALA A 308 2.23 -29.91 5.92
C ALA A 308 1.74 -28.77 6.81
N GLU A 309 2.16 -28.80 8.07
CA GLU A 309 1.68 -27.86 9.07
C GLU A 309 2.72 -26.81 9.45
N ARG A 310 3.97 -27.01 9.02
CA ARG A 310 5.13 -26.18 9.31
C ARG A 310 6.12 -26.22 8.16
N ILE A 311 6.90 -25.16 8.00
CA ILE A 311 8.05 -25.17 7.09
C ILE A 311 9.38 -25.38 7.83
N PHE A 312 10.32 -26.02 7.13
CA PHE A 312 11.72 -26.10 7.52
C PHE A 312 12.56 -25.58 6.36
N CYS A 313 13.20 -24.44 6.56
CA CYS A 313 14.14 -23.91 5.58
C CYS A 313 15.43 -24.72 5.65
N TYR A 314 16.01 -25.14 4.54
CA TYR A 314 17.25 -25.91 4.57
C TYR A 314 18.23 -25.51 3.46
N ALA A 315 19.52 -25.58 3.78
CA ALA A 315 20.59 -25.44 2.80
C ALA A 315 21.80 -26.27 3.17
N ARG A 316 22.59 -26.62 2.15
CA ARG A 316 23.87 -27.29 2.28
C ARG A 316 24.89 -26.56 1.41
N LEU A 317 26.05 -26.29 1.98
CA LEU A 317 27.21 -25.75 1.28
C LEU A 317 28.39 -26.69 1.46
N THR A 318 28.91 -27.19 0.34
CA THR A 318 30.13 -28.00 0.25
C THR A 318 31.10 -27.25 -0.66
N PRO A 319 32.21 -26.70 -0.14
CA PRO A 319 33.15 -25.94 -0.95
C PRO A 319 33.87 -26.82 -1.99
N ASP A 320 34.05 -26.29 -3.19
CA ASP A 320 34.90 -26.84 -4.24
C ASP A 320 36.27 -26.14 -4.25
N ALA A 321 37.32 -26.94 -4.14
CA ALA A 321 38.69 -26.48 -4.00
C ALA A 321 39.25 -25.72 -5.22
N GLU A 322 38.80 -26.09 -6.41
CA GLU A 322 39.29 -25.58 -7.70
C GLU A 322 38.38 -24.48 -8.23
N ALA A 323 37.05 -24.63 -8.10
CA ALA A 323 36.09 -23.65 -8.64
C ALA A 323 35.84 -22.43 -7.75
N ASP A 324 35.77 -22.58 -6.41
CA ASP A 324 35.23 -21.53 -5.52
C ASP A 324 36.22 -20.39 -5.20
N PHE A 325 37.47 -20.55 -5.63
CA PHE A 325 38.55 -19.63 -5.32
C PHE A 325 39.27 -19.12 -6.57
N GLU A 326 38.78 -19.50 -7.75
CA GLU A 326 39.24 -18.95 -9.01
C GLU A 326 38.48 -17.66 -9.32
N ASN A 327 39.12 -16.54 -8.96
CA ASN A 327 38.85 -15.16 -9.36
C ASN A 327 37.63 -14.46 -8.73
N ASP A 328 37.86 -13.20 -8.35
CA ASP A 328 36.77 -12.23 -8.16
C ASP A 328 35.99 -12.14 -9.49
N PRO A 329 34.68 -12.43 -9.51
CA PRO A 329 33.87 -12.33 -10.71
C PRO A 329 33.99 -10.97 -11.39
N ALA A 330 34.21 -9.89 -10.62
CA ALA A 330 34.43 -8.54 -11.14
C ALA A 330 35.79 -8.36 -11.86
N LEU A 331 36.76 -9.25 -11.61
CA LEU A 331 38.04 -9.29 -12.33
C LEU A 331 37.96 -10.16 -13.60
N THR A 332 36.97 -11.04 -13.71
CA THR A 332 36.75 -11.92 -14.87
C THR A 332 35.60 -11.49 -15.77
N SER A 333 34.72 -10.60 -15.30
CA SER A 333 33.58 -10.12 -16.07
C SER A 333 34.02 -9.22 -17.22
N GLY A 334 33.28 -9.30 -18.32
CA GLY A 334 33.50 -8.44 -19.47
C GLY A 334 33.16 -6.98 -19.15
N PRO A 335 33.53 -6.03 -20.05
CA PRO A 335 33.10 -4.65 -19.88
C PRO A 335 31.57 -4.57 -19.86
N VAL A 336 31.02 -3.89 -18.83
CA VAL A 336 29.59 -3.60 -18.73
C VAL A 336 29.32 -2.23 -19.35
N ASP A 337 28.48 -2.19 -20.37
CA ASP A 337 27.98 -0.95 -20.94
C ASP A 337 26.86 -0.38 -20.04
N ILE A 338 26.97 0.91 -19.71
CA ILE A 338 25.96 1.62 -18.91
C ILE A 338 25.40 2.76 -19.76
N ALA A 339 24.07 2.77 -19.94
CA ALA A 339 23.35 3.86 -20.59
C ALA A 339 22.29 4.43 -19.66
N VAL A 340 22.12 5.75 -19.68
CA VAL A 340 21.19 6.46 -18.79
C VAL A 340 20.25 7.31 -19.65
N GLY A 341 18.95 7.23 -19.40
CA GLY A 341 17.93 8.04 -20.05
C GLY A 341 16.79 8.40 -19.10
N ASN A 342 15.94 9.37 -19.46
CA ASN A 342 14.79 9.72 -18.62
C ASN A 342 13.64 8.71 -18.76
N SER A 343 13.71 7.84 -19.78
CA SER A 343 12.82 6.72 -20.03
C SER A 343 13.63 5.48 -20.43
N ALA A 344 12.98 4.32 -20.43
CA ALA A 344 13.59 3.08 -20.94
C ALA A 344 13.93 3.16 -22.44
N SER A 345 13.09 3.85 -23.23
CA SER A 345 13.37 4.10 -24.64
C SER A 345 14.62 4.96 -24.81
N GLU A 346 14.78 6.03 -24.01
CA GLU A 346 15.95 6.91 -24.11
C GLU A 346 17.24 6.20 -23.69
N ALA A 347 17.21 5.40 -22.61
CA ALA A 347 18.36 4.63 -22.18
C ALA A 347 18.79 3.60 -23.24
N LEU A 348 17.82 2.94 -23.89
CA LEU A 348 18.07 2.03 -25.01
C LEU A 348 18.59 2.76 -26.25
N SER A 349 18.00 3.91 -26.59
CA SER A 349 18.43 4.76 -27.71
C SER A 349 19.88 5.20 -27.53
N ALA A 350 20.27 5.65 -26.33
CA ALA A 350 21.64 6.03 -26.00
C ALA A 350 22.61 4.84 -26.10
N TYR A 351 22.20 3.66 -25.62
CA TYR A 351 22.98 2.42 -25.77
C TYR A 351 23.18 2.02 -27.23
N LEU A 352 22.12 2.03 -28.05
CA LEU A 352 22.20 1.68 -29.46
C LEU A 352 22.99 2.72 -30.27
N ALA A 353 22.81 4.01 -29.98
CA ALA A 353 23.59 5.09 -30.60
C ALA A 353 25.09 4.98 -30.29
N HIS A 354 25.47 4.42 -29.14
CA HIS A 354 26.86 4.12 -28.85
C HIS A 354 27.44 3.02 -29.76
N ARG A 355 26.62 2.05 -30.17
CA ARG A 355 27.04 0.87 -30.95
C ARG A 355 26.97 1.06 -32.47
N ILE A 356 26.20 2.04 -32.93
CA ILE A 356 26.06 2.36 -34.34
C ILE A 356 27.04 3.48 -34.70
N SER A 357 27.82 3.30 -35.77
CA SER A 357 28.72 4.34 -36.27
C SER A 357 27.94 5.50 -36.87
N GLY A 358 28.16 6.73 -36.39
CA GLY A 358 27.52 7.93 -36.92
C GLY A 358 27.42 9.05 -35.88
N ASP A 359 26.55 10.02 -36.16
CA ASP A 359 26.21 11.07 -35.20
C ASP A 359 25.25 10.50 -34.13
N LYS A 360 25.77 10.33 -32.92
CA LYS A 360 25.04 9.74 -31.79
C LYS A 360 23.75 10.51 -31.48
N ALA A 361 23.79 11.84 -31.51
CA ALA A 361 22.63 12.66 -31.19
C ALA A 361 21.52 12.47 -32.23
N LEU A 362 21.90 12.39 -33.51
CA LEU A 362 20.96 12.13 -34.60
C LEU A 362 20.37 10.73 -34.52
N ILE A 363 21.18 9.71 -34.20
CA ILE A 363 20.73 8.32 -34.07
C ILE A 363 19.74 8.21 -32.90
N GLU A 364 20.03 8.81 -31.75
CA GLU A 364 19.08 8.86 -30.63
C GLU A 364 17.77 9.54 -31.02
N GLU A 365 17.81 10.68 -31.72
CA GLU A 365 16.59 11.34 -32.21
C GLU A 365 15.80 10.48 -33.18
N GLN A 366 16.47 9.73 -34.07
CA GLN A 366 15.82 8.82 -35.01
C GLN A 366 15.16 7.64 -34.30
N LEU A 367 15.84 7.04 -33.32
CA LEU A 367 15.32 5.93 -32.53
C LEU A 367 14.12 6.36 -31.66
N GLU A 368 14.21 7.51 -31.00
CA GLU A 368 13.05 8.10 -30.30
C GLU A 368 11.95 8.51 -31.29
N GLY A 369 12.31 8.91 -32.50
CA GLY A 369 11.39 9.23 -33.59
C GLY A 369 10.55 8.04 -34.04
N LEU A 370 11.12 6.82 -34.03
CA LEU A 370 10.39 5.59 -34.30
C LEU A 370 9.34 5.32 -33.21
N ASP A 371 9.71 5.48 -31.94
CA ASP A 371 8.78 5.23 -30.82
C ASP A 371 7.68 6.31 -30.71
N LEU A 372 7.98 7.54 -31.11
CA LEU A 372 7.01 8.65 -31.13
C LEU A 372 6.27 8.80 -32.46
N GLY A 373 6.54 7.94 -33.44
CA GLY A 373 6.03 8.00 -34.81
C GLY A 373 4.50 8.14 -34.84
N ASP A 374 3.79 7.18 -34.25
CA ASP A 374 2.32 7.11 -34.21
C ASP A 374 1.67 8.40 -33.65
N ARG A 375 2.34 9.08 -32.70
CA ARG A 375 1.84 10.32 -32.09
C ARG A 375 1.97 11.53 -33.02
N LEU A 376 2.81 11.44 -34.05
CA LEU A 376 3.16 12.52 -34.95
C LEU A 376 2.70 12.26 -36.40
N GLU A 377 2.29 11.03 -36.75
CA GLU A 377 1.86 10.64 -38.11
C GLU A 377 0.79 11.56 -38.73
N HIS A 378 -0.16 12.02 -37.92
CA HIS A 378 -1.26 12.87 -38.38
C HIS A 378 -0.84 14.33 -38.61
N ARG A 379 0.39 14.72 -38.25
CA ARG A 379 0.88 16.10 -38.34
C ARG A 379 1.65 16.33 -39.63
N ARG A 380 1.32 17.42 -40.33
CA ARG A 380 1.99 17.85 -41.57
C ARG A 380 2.96 19.04 -41.38
N LEU A 381 2.84 19.76 -40.27
CA LEU A 381 3.66 20.94 -39.92
C LEU A 381 4.13 20.80 -38.48
N ASP A 382 5.22 21.51 -38.14
CA ASP A 382 5.80 21.58 -36.79
C ASP A 382 6.21 20.23 -36.17
N ILE A 383 6.54 19.24 -37.00
CA ILE A 383 6.89 17.89 -36.54
C ILE A 383 8.10 17.94 -35.58
N GLY A 384 9.17 18.67 -35.92
CA GLY A 384 10.37 18.77 -35.08
C GLY A 384 10.13 19.39 -33.69
N PRO A 385 9.49 20.58 -33.58
CA PRO A 385 9.10 21.14 -32.28
C PRO A 385 8.17 20.20 -31.48
N LYS A 386 7.19 19.55 -32.12
CA LYS A 386 6.26 18.63 -31.44
C LYS A 386 6.91 17.33 -31.02
N PHE A 387 7.89 16.85 -31.78
CA PHE A 387 8.74 15.73 -31.39
C PHE A 387 9.53 16.06 -30.11
N ARG A 388 10.21 17.21 -30.06
CA ARG A 388 10.93 17.66 -28.85
C ARG A 388 10.00 17.83 -27.65
N GLU A 389 8.80 18.37 -27.85
CA GLU A 389 7.78 18.48 -26.79
C GLU A 389 7.33 17.09 -26.29
N ALA A 390 7.08 16.15 -27.20
CA ALA A 390 6.65 14.79 -26.85
C ALA A 390 7.76 14.01 -26.11
N ARG A 391 9.02 14.13 -26.55
CA ARG A 391 10.19 13.55 -25.89
C ARG A 391 10.40 14.16 -24.50
N HIS A 392 10.37 15.49 -24.39
CA HIS A 392 10.43 16.18 -23.09
C HIS A 392 9.29 15.73 -22.16
N GLY A 393 8.07 15.60 -22.67
CA GLY A 393 6.91 15.17 -21.88
C GLY A 393 7.01 13.75 -21.32
N LYS A 394 7.76 12.84 -21.97
CA LYS A 394 8.02 11.49 -21.43
C LYS A 394 8.86 11.49 -20.17
N GLY A 395 9.66 12.54 -19.94
CA GLY A 395 10.45 12.73 -18.73
C GLY A 395 9.61 13.13 -17.51
N PHE A 396 8.27 13.17 -17.61
CA PHE A 396 7.40 13.59 -16.52
C PHE A 396 6.22 12.63 -16.31
N LYS A 397 5.91 12.35 -15.05
CA LYS A 397 4.69 11.63 -14.64
C LYS A 397 3.65 12.60 -14.10
N SER A 398 2.39 12.44 -14.52
CA SER A 398 1.29 13.29 -14.05
C SER A 398 0.73 12.80 -12.71
N LEU A 399 0.64 13.67 -11.73
CA LEU A 399 0.02 13.41 -10.43
C LEU A 399 -1.38 14.01 -10.35
N ARG A 400 -2.31 13.28 -9.71
CA ARG A 400 -3.64 13.81 -9.39
C ARG A 400 -3.51 14.86 -8.30
N ALA A 401 -4.09 16.03 -8.53
CA ALA A 401 -4.12 17.14 -7.59
C ALA A 401 -5.34 17.12 -6.65
N GLY A 402 -6.06 16.00 -6.61
CA GLY A 402 -7.30 15.86 -5.85
C GLY A 402 -8.53 16.38 -6.60
N ILE A 403 -9.54 16.76 -5.83
CA ILE A 403 -10.89 17.07 -6.30
C ILE A 403 -11.19 18.55 -6.03
N LEU A 404 -11.63 19.26 -7.06
CA LEU A 404 -12.24 20.58 -6.93
C LEU A 404 -13.76 20.48 -6.88
N TRP A 405 -14.38 21.38 -6.14
CA TRP A 405 -15.84 21.50 -6.06
C TRP A 405 -16.27 22.80 -6.71
N ASN A 406 -17.15 22.71 -7.70
CA ASN A 406 -17.72 23.87 -8.37
C ASN A 406 -19.20 24.02 -7.99
N VAL A 407 -19.61 25.24 -7.64
CA VAL A 407 -21.01 25.57 -7.33
C VAL A 407 -21.72 25.94 -8.63
N ARG A 408 -22.74 25.17 -9.00
CA ARG A 408 -23.61 25.46 -10.16
C ARG A 408 -25.05 25.66 -9.75
N LEU A 409 -25.75 26.53 -10.48
CA LEU A 409 -27.19 26.72 -10.30
C LEU A 409 -27.94 25.70 -11.17
N GLU A 410 -28.76 24.84 -10.57
CA GLU A 410 -29.57 23.83 -11.23
C GLU A 410 -31.05 23.94 -10.80
N ARG A 411 -31.99 23.45 -11.61
CA ARG A 411 -33.43 23.43 -11.24
C ARG A 411 -33.66 22.45 -10.09
N ASP A 412 -34.38 22.89 -9.06
CA ASP A 412 -34.73 22.03 -7.93
C ASP A 412 -35.94 21.17 -8.27
N THR A 413 -35.69 19.90 -8.59
CA THR A 413 -36.73 18.90 -8.88
C THR A 413 -37.11 18.05 -7.67
N SER A 414 -36.49 18.29 -6.50
CA SER A 414 -36.52 17.35 -5.37
C SER A 414 -37.68 17.54 -4.37
N LEU A 415 -38.50 18.57 -4.57
CA LEU A 415 -39.71 18.79 -3.78
C LEU A 415 -40.87 19.06 -4.74
N ALA A 416 -41.95 18.28 -4.62
CA ALA A 416 -43.25 18.71 -5.16
C ALA A 416 -43.48 20.12 -4.63
N ALA A 417 -43.55 21.09 -5.55
CA ALA A 417 -43.56 22.51 -5.23
C ALA A 417 -44.66 22.81 -4.19
N ALA A 418 -44.29 22.97 -2.92
CA ALA A 418 -45.20 23.53 -1.93
C ALA A 418 -45.36 25.01 -2.31
N PRO A 419 -46.57 25.46 -2.73
CA PRO A 419 -46.75 26.81 -3.22
C PRO A 419 -46.57 27.80 -2.07
N ILE A 420 -45.76 28.83 -2.29
CA ILE A 420 -45.78 30.02 -1.42
C ILE A 420 -47.07 30.77 -1.76
N ARG A 421 -48.02 30.79 -0.82
CA ARG A 421 -49.24 31.60 -0.91
C ARG A 421 -48.88 33.07 -0.72
N VAL A 422 -49.35 33.95 -1.61
CA VAL A 422 -49.39 35.39 -1.34
C VAL A 422 -50.78 35.86 -1.74
N CYS A 423 -51.65 36.10 -0.76
CA CYS A 423 -52.93 36.77 -0.95
C CYS A 423 -52.86 38.23 -0.45
N ILE A 424 -53.85 39.06 -0.78
CA ILE A 424 -53.91 40.46 -0.28
C ILE A 424 -53.86 40.51 1.25
N ASN A 425 -54.42 39.51 1.94
CA ASN A 425 -54.36 39.44 3.41
C ASN A 425 -52.93 39.21 3.92
N ASP A 426 -52.10 38.45 3.21
CA ASP A 426 -50.68 38.27 3.58
C ASP A 426 -49.88 39.57 3.40
N VAL A 427 -50.28 40.43 2.45
CA VAL A 427 -49.71 41.78 2.27
C VAL A 427 -50.15 42.69 3.41
N ILE A 428 -51.42 42.65 3.82
CA ILE A 428 -51.96 43.41 4.94
C ILE A 428 -51.29 42.99 6.27
N ASP A 429 -51.12 41.70 6.50
CA ASP A 429 -50.44 41.17 7.69
C ASP A 429 -48.93 41.49 7.67
N GLY A 430 -48.30 41.45 6.49
CA GLY A 430 -46.92 41.90 6.29
C GLY A 430 -46.72 43.38 6.60
N LEU A 431 -47.66 44.24 6.16
CA LEU A 431 -47.70 45.66 6.52
C LEU A 431 -47.81 45.82 8.04
N LYS A 432 -48.72 45.10 8.71
CA LYS A 432 -48.92 45.19 10.17
C LYS A 432 -47.69 44.76 10.98
N THR A 433 -46.91 43.81 10.47
CA THR A 433 -45.80 43.16 11.22
C THR A 433 -44.41 43.73 10.93
N THR A 434 -44.21 44.40 9.80
CA THR A 434 -42.88 44.83 9.36
C THR A 434 -42.81 46.34 9.11
N ASN A 435 -41.69 46.98 9.47
CA ASN A 435 -41.50 48.41 9.19
C ASN A 435 -41.12 48.74 7.74
N ASP A 436 -40.89 47.71 6.91
CA ASP A 436 -40.42 47.86 5.55
C ASP A 436 -41.57 47.85 4.54
N VAL A 437 -42.03 49.05 4.17
CA VAL A 437 -43.09 49.27 3.18
C VAL A 437 -42.69 48.75 1.80
N LEU A 438 -41.39 48.62 1.49
CA LEU A 438 -40.92 48.10 0.21
C LEU A 438 -41.13 46.58 0.08
N ASP A 439 -41.01 45.80 1.16
CA ASP A 439 -41.26 44.35 1.11
C ASP A 439 -42.75 44.07 0.87
N ALA A 440 -43.64 44.82 1.53
CA ALA A 440 -45.07 44.72 1.32
C ALA A 440 -45.49 45.12 -0.10
N LEU A 441 -44.90 46.17 -0.68
CA LEU A 441 -45.16 46.59 -2.06
C LEU A 441 -44.69 45.54 -3.09
N ARG A 442 -43.56 44.87 -2.83
CA ARG A 442 -43.07 43.75 -3.66
C ARG A 442 -43.99 42.54 -3.60
N ARG A 443 -44.57 42.24 -2.43
CA ARG A 443 -45.57 41.16 -2.29
C ARG A 443 -46.87 41.52 -3.01
N LEU A 444 -47.28 42.78 -2.97
CA LEU A 444 -48.42 43.28 -3.74
C LEU A 444 -48.18 43.15 -5.26
N ASP A 445 -46.96 43.43 -5.74
CA ASP A 445 -46.61 43.23 -7.16
C ASP A 445 -46.81 41.77 -7.62
N LEU A 446 -46.47 40.82 -6.75
CA LEU A 446 -46.64 39.39 -7.04
C LEU A 446 -48.13 39.01 -7.12
N VAL A 447 -48.97 39.59 -6.26
CA VAL A 447 -50.43 39.40 -6.30
C VAL A 447 -51.03 39.98 -7.59
N ILE A 448 -50.58 41.17 -8.01
CA ILE A 448 -51.08 41.84 -9.22
C ILE A 448 -50.64 41.12 -10.49
N ALA A 449 -49.36 40.72 -10.56
CA ALA A 449 -48.83 39.96 -11.69
C ALA A 449 -49.58 38.64 -11.89
N GLU A 450 -50.07 38.06 -10.80
CA GLU A 450 -50.87 36.84 -10.83
C GLU A 450 -52.31 37.11 -11.29
N ALA A 451 -52.97 38.14 -10.78
CA ALA A 451 -54.31 38.53 -11.23
C ALA A 451 -54.39 38.84 -12.74
N HIS A 452 -53.33 39.45 -13.31
CA HIS A 452 -53.25 39.71 -14.75
C HIS A 452 -53.05 38.45 -15.61
N LYS A 453 -52.49 37.36 -15.06
CA LYS A 453 -52.38 36.08 -15.78
C LYS A 453 -53.72 35.34 -15.84
N SER A 454 -54.52 35.42 -14.78
CA SER A 454 -55.83 34.74 -14.68
C SER A 454 -56.87 35.31 -15.66
N GLY A 455 -56.84 36.61 -15.98
CA GLY A 455 -57.77 37.26 -16.91
C GLY A 455 -57.51 36.98 -18.41
N ALA A 456 -56.43 36.27 -18.75
CA ALA A 456 -56.10 35.97 -20.15
C ALA A 456 -56.72 34.66 -20.68
N GLY A 457 -57.54 33.96 -19.88
CA GLY A 457 -58.10 32.65 -20.23
C GLY A 457 -59.59 32.49 -19.95
N GLY A 458 -60.42 32.77 -20.96
CA GLY A 458 -61.73 32.11 -21.18
C GLY A 458 -62.93 32.65 -20.39
N VAL A 459 -64.01 32.97 -21.13
CA VAL A 459 -65.32 33.47 -20.66
C VAL A 459 -66.14 32.36 -19.97
N GLY A 460 -66.58 32.56 -18.71
CA GLY A 460 -67.52 31.67 -18.02
C GLY A 460 -68.36 32.33 -16.89
N SER A 461 -69.66 32.46 -17.15
CA SER A 461 -70.82 32.86 -16.30
C SER A 461 -70.65 33.23 -14.81
N ASP A 462 -71.20 34.39 -14.47
CA ASP A 462 -71.78 34.87 -13.20
C ASP A 462 -70.91 34.88 -11.92
N GLY A 463 -69.68 34.38 -11.96
CA GLY A 463 -68.71 34.45 -10.84
C GLY A 463 -67.40 35.21 -11.13
N GLU A 464 -67.09 35.51 -12.40
CA GLU A 464 -65.78 36.03 -12.83
C GLU A 464 -65.62 37.56 -12.78
N HIS A 465 -66.73 38.31 -12.69
CA HIS A 465 -66.67 39.78 -12.70
C HIS A 465 -65.95 40.39 -11.48
N ALA A 466 -65.77 39.67 -10.38
CA ALA A 466 -65.05 40.17 -9.21
C ALA A 466 -63.52 40.16 -9.37
N LEU A 467 -62.97 39.21 -10.17
CA LEU A 467 -61.52 39.04 -10.34
C LEU A 467 -60.94 39.91 -11.46
N GLU A 468 -61.68 40.18 -12.53
CA GLU A 468 -61.29 41.17 -13.56
C GLU A 468 -61.27 42.61 -13.02
N MET A 469 -61.98 42.89 -11.93
CA MET A 469 -62.12 44.23 -11.35
C MET A 469 -61.06 44.56 -10.29
N LEU A 470 -60.22 43.61 -9.88
CA LEU A 470 -59.16 43.82 -8.87
C LEU A 470 -58.08 44.84 -9.30
N PRO A 471 -57.52 44.78 -10.53
CA PRO A 471 -56.55 45.77 -10.98
C PRO A 471 -57.16 47.17 -11.09
N VAL A 472 -58.41 47.27 -11.55
CA VAL A 472 -59.15 48.53 -11.68
C VAL A 472 -59.51 49.11 -10.32
N SER A 473 -59.93 48.27 -9.36
CA SER A 473 -60.28 48.68 -7.99
C SER A 473 -59.03 49.07 -7.20
N LEU A 474 -57.91 48.36 -7.38
CA LEU A 474 -56.63 48.69 -6.76
C LEU A 474 -56.03 49.97 -7.35
N GLU A 475 -56.11 50.17 -8.67
CA GLU A 475 -55.66 51.41 -9.30
C GLU A 475 -56.49 52.61 -8.82
N ALA A 476 -57.82 52.46 -8.73
CA ALA A 476 -58.69 53.49 -8.16
C ALA A 476 -58.37 53.79 -6.69
N ALA A 477 -58.10 52.75 -5.90
CA ALA A 477 -57.73 52.88 -4.50
C ALA A 477 -56.36 53.59 -4.33
N LEU A 478 -55.34 53.21 -5.10
CA LEU A 478 -54.03 53.86 -5.05
C LEU A 478 -54.08 55.32 -5.52
N ARG A 479 -54.89 55.65 -6.53
CA ARG A 479 -55.14 57.05 -6.93
C ARG A 479 -55.80 57.84 -5.80
N ALA A 480 -56.84 57.29 -5.17
CA ALA A 480 -57.51 57.93 -4.03
C ALA A 480 -56.56 58.13 -2.83
N PHE A 481 -55.66 57.16 -2.59
CA PHE A 481 -54.63 57.25 -1.56
C PHE A 481 -53.65 58.41 -1.82
N LEU A 482 -53.12 58.49 -3.04
CA LEU A 482 -52.20 59.55 -3.45
C LEU A 482 -52.87 60.93 -3.42
N ASP A 483 -54.12 61.05 -3.88
CA ASP A 483 -54.91 62.29 -3.82
C ASP A 483 -55.14 62.74 -2.37
N ARG A 484 -55.49 61.81 -1.46
CA ARG A 484 -55.74 62.11 -0.03
C ARG A 484 -54.49 62.63 0.68
N ARG A 485 -53.32 62.09 0.33
CA ARG A 485 -52.01 62.52 0.85
C ARG A 485 -51.42 63.72 0.09
N ARG A 486 -52.11 64.22 -0.95
CA ARG A 486 -51.66 65.31 -1.83
C ARG A 486 -50.33 65.02 -2.54
N ILE A 487 -50.05 63.76 -2.84
CA ILE A 487 -48.85 63.35 -3.59
C ILE A 487 -49.16 63.49 -5.08
N PRO A 488 -48.37 64.25 -5.86
CA PRO A 488 -48.69 64.52 -7.26
C PRO A 488 -48.53 63.27 -8.14
N PHE A 489 -49.57 62.94 -8.89
CA PHE A 489 -49.56 61.92 -9.94
C PHE A 489 -50.47 62.36 -11.10
N ASN A 490 -50.33 61.73 -12.28
CA ASN A 490 -51.19 61.99 -13.42
C ASN A 490 -52.37 61.01 -13.43
N LYS A 491 -53.59 61.48 -13.73
CA LYS A 491 -54.79 60.63 -13.75
C LYS A 491 -54.72 59.50 -14.79
N ARG A 492 -53.83 59.61 -15.79
CA ARG A 492 -53.57 58.57 -16.80
C ARG A 492 -52.36 57.68 -16.48
N ASP A 493 -51.71 57.88 -15.34
CA ASP A 493 -50.56 57.06 -14.94
C ASP A 493 -51.00 55.61 -14.74
N SER A 494 -50.20 54.68 -15.28
CA SER A 494 -50.39 53.26 -15.08
C SER A 494 -50.17 52.88 -13.61
N LEU A 495 -50.72 51.75 -13.19
CA LEU A 495 -50.55 51.24 -11.83
C LEU A 495 -49.06 51.14 -11.40
N GLN A 496 -48.16 50.79 -12.33
CA GLN A 496 -46.71 50.78 -12.08
C GLN A 496 -46.13 52.18 -11.87
N ALA A 497 -46.64 53.20 -12.57
CA ALA A 497 -46.21 54.59 -12.40
C ALA A 497 -46.72 55.19 -11.08
N LEU A 498 -47.96 54.88 -10.68
CA LEU A 498 -48.51 55.25 -9.36
C LEU A 498 -47.68 54.63 -8.22
N ARG A 499 -47.28 53.36 -8.37
CA ARG A 499 -46.39 52.66 -7.43
C ARG A 499 -45.01 53.33 -7.33
N ASN A 500 -44.41 53.73 -8.44
CA ASN A 500 -43.12 54.41 -8.42
C ASN A 500 -43.20 55.77 -7.69
N CYS A 501 -44.36 56.43 -7.72
CA CYS A 501 -44.59 57.63 -6.90
C CYS A 501 -44.60 57.29 -5.40
N ILE A 502 -45.28 56.22 -5.01
CA ILE A 502 -45.30 55.74 -3.62
C ILE A 502 -43.88 55.37 -3.14
N HIS A 503 -43.10 54.62 -3.93
CA HIS A 503 -41.72 54.27 -3.58
C HIS A 503 -40.81 55.49 -3.41
N ARG A 504 -41.00 56.52 -4.22
CA ARG A 504 -40.22 57.75 -4.14
C ARG A 504 -40.54 58.53 -2.87
N GLU A 505 -41.83 58.60 -2.53
CA GLU A 505 -42.28 59.30 -1.33
C GLU A 505 -41.80 58.58 -0.06
N THR A 506 -41.94 57.25 0.01
CA THR A 506 -41.51 56.46 1.18
C THR A 506 -39.99 56.46 1.37
N ALA A 507 -39.22 56.55 0.28
CA ALA A 507 -37.77 56.71 0.35
C ALA A 507 -37.33 58.06 0.96
N GLY A 508 -38.21 59.07 0.96
CA GLY A 508 -37.95 60.39 1.54
C GLY A 508 -38.26 60.52 3.04
N PHE A 509 -38.87 59.52 3.67
CA PHE A 509 -39.24 59.56 5.08
C PHE A 509 -38.05 59.28 5.99
N SER A 510 -37.73 60.25 6.86
CA SER A 510 -36.61 60.15 7.80
C SER A 510 -37.02 59.69 9.21
N ALA A 511 -38.31 59.78 9.57
CA ALA A 511 -38.81 59.45 10.91
C ALA A 511 -39.73 58.21 10.90
N ALA A 512 -39.58 57.34 11.91
CA ALA A 512 -40.34 56.10 12.02
C ALA A 512 -41.87 56.31 12.12
N ASP A 513 -42.31 57.43 12.71
CA ASP A 513 -43.73 57.77 12.84
C ASP A 513 -44.38 58.10 11.48
N GLN A 514 -43.60 58.64 10.53
CA GLN A 514 -44.06 58.89 9.16
C GLN A 514 -44.27 57.58 8.40
N HIS A 515 -43.32 56.65 8.53
CA HIS A 515 -43.44 55.30 7.97
C HIS A 515 -44.61 54.51 8.54
N LYS A 516 -44.90 54.68 9.84
CA LYS A 516 -46.02 54.03 10.53
C LYS A 516 -47.36 54.60 10.07
N ALA A 517 -47.53 55.92 10.10
CA ALA A 517 -48.78 56.57 9.68
C ALA A 517 -49.09 56.33 8.19
N PHE A 518 -48.06 56.27 7.34
CA PHE A 518 -48.22 55.98 5.91
C PHE A 518 -48.67 54.53 5.66
N ARG A 519 -48.08 53.58 6.39
CA ARG A 519 -48.42 52.16 6.33
C ARG A 519 -49.84 51.90 6.83
N ASP A 520 -50.23 52.48 7.96
CA ASP A 520 -51.56 52.25 8.54
C ASP A 520 -52.67 52.74 7.60
N ASP A 521 -52.48 53.89 6.95
CA ASP A 521 -53.41 54.40 5.92
C ASP A 521 -53.45 53.51 4.67
N LEU A 522 -52.31 52.96 4.24
CA LEU A 522 -52.23 52.08 3.07
C LEU A 522 -52.88 50.71 3.37
N ALA A 523 -52.65 50.17 4.57
CA ALA A 523 -53.26 48.92 5.02
C ALA A 523 -54.80 49.05 5.12
N GLY A 524 -55.30 50.14 5.72
CA GLY A 524 -56.75 50.39 5.82
C GLY A 524 -57.44 50.58 4.47
N LEU A 525 -56.72 51.12 3.47
CA LEU A 525 -57.21 51.25 2.11
C LEU A 525 -57.21 49.89 1.36
N LEU A 526 -56.22 49.03 1.58
CA LEU A 526 -56.19 47.67 1.04
C LEU A 526 -57.25 46.75 1.68
N GLU A 527 -57.58 46.95 2.96
CA GLU A 527 -58.68 46.26 3.65
C GLU A 527 -60.07 46.61 3.08
N SER A 528 -60.20 47.74 2.38
CA SER A 528 -61.47 48.16 1.75
C SER A 528 -61.77 47.50 0.40
N LEU A 529 -60.83 46.70 -0.13
CA LEU A 529 -60.98 45.98 -1.39
C LEU A 529 -61.82 44.68 -1.21
N PRO A 530 -62.59 44.25 -2.22
CA PRO A 530 -63.35 43.01 -2.15
C PRO A 530 -62.43 41.77 -2.05
N PRO A 531 -62.81 40.72 -1.30
CA PRO A 531 -61.95 39.55 -1.08
C PRO A 531 -61.77 38.73 -2.38
N SER A 532 -60.53 38.56 -2.83
CA SER A 532 -60.19 37.71 -3.96
C SER A 532 -60.17 36.23 -3.55
N ARG A 533 -60.92 35.35 -4.24
CA ARG A 533 -60.80 33.89 -4.06
C ARG A 533 -59.64 33.31 -4.87
N ASP A 534 -58.95 32.36 -4.24
CA ASP A 534 -57.70 31.72 -4.63
C ASP A 534 -57.69 31.17 -6.08
N SER A 535 -56.71 31.61 -6.88
CA SER A 535 -56.28 30.91 -8.10
C SER A 535 -54.75 30.72 -8.07
N GLN A 536 -54.27 29.54 -8.51
CA GLN A 536 -52.89 29.06 -8.31
C GLN A 536 -52.00 29.21 -9.55
N PRO A 537 -50.80 29.83 -9.44
CA PRO A 537 -49.70 29.67 -10.41
C PRO A 537 -48.57 28.73 -9.97
N GLN A 538 -47.83 28.20 -10.95
CA GLN A 538 -46.55 27.49 -10.77
C GLN A 538 -45.35 28.37 -11.18
N VAL A 539 -44.34 28.49 -10.30
CA VAL A 539 -43.01 29.04 -10.63
C VAL A 539 -41.93 28.04 -10.18
N ALA A 540 -40.96 27.75 -11.06
CA ALA A 540 -39.88 26.80 -10.81
C ALA A 540 -38.75 27.40 -9.95
N ARG A 541 -38.33 26.68 -8.90
CA ARG A 541 -37.19 27.06 -8.02
C ARG A 541 -35.85 26.56 -8.58
N MET A 542 -34.80 27.36 -8.40
CA MET A 542 -33.41 27.01 -8.69
C MET A 542 -32.64 26.76 -7.37
N ARG A 543 -31.72 25.81 -7.34
CA ARG A 543 -30.85 25.49 -6.21
C ARG A 543 -29.37 25.48 -6.64
N TYR A 544 -28.48 25.83 -5.73
CA TYR A 544 -27.04 25.66 -5.93
C TYR A 544 -26.65 24.22 -5.59
N VAL A 545 -25.98 23.54 -6.52
CA VAL A 545 -25.48 22.17 -6.36
C VAL A 545 -23.97 22.18 -6.52
N LEU A 546 -23.29 21.45 -5.64
CA LEU A 546 -21.87 21.19 -5.76
C LEU A 546 -21.65 20.08 -6.78
N ARG A 547 -20.86 20.37 -7.82
CA ARG A 547 -20.34 19.34 -8.73
C ARG A 547 -18.86 19.13 -8.51
N GLN A 548 -18.51 17.86 -8.43
CA GLN A 548 -17.14 17.40 -8.40
C GLN A 548 -16.47 17.62 -9.76
N MET A 549 -15.25 18.12 -9.75
CA MET A 549 -14.38 18.24 -10.92
C MET A 549 -12.96 17.81 -10.54
N ASP A 550 -12.23 17.23 -11.47
CA ASP A 550 -10.82 16.92 -11.24
C ASP A 550 -9.97 18.19 -11.18
N ALA A 551 -9.09 18.28 -10.19
CA ALA A 551 -8.13 19.36 -10.11
C ALA A 551 -7.10 19.27 -11.26
N PRO A 552 -6.54 20.41 -11.74
CA PRO A 552 -5.46 20.41 -12.71
C PRO A 552 -4.28 19.53 -12.27
N ARG A 553 -3.78 18.66 -13.14
CA ARG A 553 -2.70 17.73 -12.81
C ARG A 553 -1.39 18.49 -12.54
N TYR A 554 -0.62 18.01 -11.57
CA TYR A 554 0.78 18.39 -11.41
C TYR A 554 1.67 17.42 -12.19
N TYR A 555 2.88 17.85 -12.53
CA TYR A 555 3.88 17.02 -13.20
C TYR A 555 5.14 17.00 -12.36
N GLN A 556 5.72 15.82 -12.19
CA GLN A 556 7.03 15.65 -11.57
C GLN A 556 7.93 14.85 -12.52
N PRO A 557 9.26 15.08 -12.49
CA PRO A 557 10.20 14.28 -13.29
C PRO A 557 10.02 12.77 -13.05
N THR A 558 10.22 11.98 -14.09
CA THR A 558 10.40 10.54 -13.96
C THR A 558 11.77 10.24 -13.38
N ASP A 559 11.87 9.14 -12.65
CA ASP A 559 13.15 8.64 -12.16
C ASP A 559 13.98 8.18 -13.38
N PRO A 560 15.29 8.49 -13.44
CA PRO A 560 16.12 8.10 -14.57
C PRO A 560 16.23 6.59 -14.66
N VAL A 561 16.26 6.07 -15.89
CA VAL A 561 16.44 4.67 -16.18
C VAL A 561 17.91 4.41 -16.47
N VAL A 562 18.48 3.43 -15.78
CA VAL A 562 19.82 2.91 -16.03
C VAL A 562 19.68 1.56 -16.74
N LEU A 563 20.21 1.46 -17.95
CA LEU A 563 20.32 0.22 -18.70
C LEU A 563 21.74 -0.31 -18.53
N LEU A 564 21.85 -1.56 -18.07
CA LEU A 564 23.10 -2.31 -17.97
C LEU A 564 23.09 -3.37 -19.07
N ALA A 565 24.14 -3.41 -19.87
CA ALA A 565 24.29 -4.40 -20.94
C ALA A 565 25.68 -5.03 -20.90
N ALA A 566 25.71 -6.34 -20.75
CA ALA A 566 26.93 -7.13 -20.83
C ALA A 566 26.59 -8.55 -21.32
N SER A 567 27.54 -9.23 -21.97
CA SER A 567 27.34 -10.59 -22.48
C SER A 567 27.22 -11.65 -21.39
N ASP A 568 27.68 -11.32 -20.19
CA ASP A 568 27.76 -12.15 -18.99
C ASP A 568 26.76 -11.74 -17.90
N LEU A 569 25.89 -10.75 -18.18
CA LEU A 569 24.86 -10.30 -17.24
C LEU A 569 23.80 -11.39 -17.09
N LYS A 570 23.83 -12.09 -15.95
CA LYS A 570 22.84 -13.11 -15.58
C LYS A 570 21.96 -12.60 -14.45
N PRO A 571 20.65 -12.90 -14.45
CA PRO A 571 19.82 -12.73 -13.26
C PRO A 571 20.48 -13.43 -12.07
N THR A 572 20.36 -12.86 -10.88
CA THR A 572 20.89 -13.49 -9.66
C THR A 572 20.24 -14.85 -9.45
N GLU A 573 21.04 -15.88 -9.18
CA GLU A 573 20.54 -17.21 -8.80
C GLU A 573 20.18 -17.30 -7.31
N ARG A 574 20.37 -16.20 -6.57
CA ARG A 574 20.16 -16.11 -5.13
C ARG A 574 18.69 -16.04 -4.71
N HIS A 575 17.85 -15.49 -5.58
CA HIS A 575 16.43 -15.25 -5.36
C HIS A 575 15.64 -15.74 -6.59
N GLY A 576 14.41 -16.20 -6.40
CA GLY A 576 13.55 -16.75 -7.46
C GLY A 576 13.62 -18.27 -7.64
N MET A 577 14.11 -19.03 -6.64
CA MET A 577 14.57 -20.42 -6.81
C MET A 577 14.17 -21.38 -5.68
N ASP A 578 13.07 -21.11 -4.97
CA ASP A 578 12.55 -21.94 -3.88
C ASP A 578 12.36 -23.44 -4.21
N GLY A 579 12.30 -23.85 -5.49
CA GLY A 579 12.18 -25.27 -5.89
C GLY A 579 13.45 -25.91 -6.50
N LYS A 580 14.52 -25.14 -6.75
CA LYS A 580 15.60 -25.54 -7.66
C LYS A 580 16.49 -26.68 -7.15
N ASN A 581 16.56 -26.90 -5.84
CA ASN A 581 17.44 -27.91 -5.24
C ASN A 581 16.84 -29.33 -5.20
N SER A 582 15.64 -29.53 -5.75
CA SER A 582 15.10 -30.87 -6.02
C SER A 582 15.28 -31.26 -7.49
N GLU A 583 15.62 -32.52 -7.79
CA GLU A 583 15.78 -33.03 -9.17
C GLU A 583 14.53 -32.80 -10.03
N ASP A 584 13.35 -32.75 -9.42
CA ASP A 584 12.06 -32.53 -10.07
C ASP A 584 11.52 -31.10 -9.92
N GLY A 585 12.27 -30.20 -9.28
CA GLY A 585 11.87 -28.82 -9.01
C GLY A 585 10.78 -28.67 -7.93
N LYS A 586 10.48 -29.73 -7.16
CA LYS A 586 9.41 -29.75 -6.15
C LYS A 586 9.94 -29.72 -4.73
N LEU A 587 9.13 -29.20 -3.82
CA LEU A 587 9.36 -29.26 -2.38
C LEU A 587 9.02 -30.63 -1.82
N VAL A 588 9.85 -31.14 -0.92
CA VAL A 588 9.62 -32.42 -0.26
C VAL A 588 8.80 -32.21 1.01
N GLN A 589 7.69 -32.93 1.11
CA GLN A 589 6.93 -33.06 2.35
C GLN A 589 7.29 -34.35 3.05
N ASP A 590 7.66 -34.27 4.34
CA ASP A 590 8.10 -35.43 5.12
C ASP A 590 7.65 -35.37 6.59
N HIS A 591 7.54 -36.55 7.20
CA HIS A 591 7.15 -36.71 8.60
C HIS A 591 8.39 -36.63 9.50
N LEU A 592 8.46 -35.58 10.31
CA LEU A 592 9.53 -35.43 11.28
C LEU A 592 9.24 -36.26 12.53
N ASP A 593 9.81 -37.47 12.58
CA ASP A 593 9.97 -38.17 13.84
C ASP A 593 11.01 -37.44 14.70
N CYS A 594 10.67 -37.22 15.96
CA CYS A 594 11.39 -36.40 16.95
C CYS A 594 12.87 -36.77 17.23
N GLY A 595 13.44 -37.69 16.47
CA GLY A 595 14.86 -38.02 16.45
C GLY A 595 15.52 -37.57 15.15
N PHE A 596 15.65 -36.26 14.93
CA PHE A 596 16.64 -35.76 13.98
C PHE A 596 18.02 -36.22 14.47
N ARG A 597 18.47 -37.39 14.03
CA ARG A 597 19.85 -37.83 14.23
C ARG A 597 20.70 -36.95 13.34
N CYS A 598 21.21 -35.89 13.94
CA CYS A 598 22.18 -34.99 13.35
C CYS A 598 23.26 -35.83 12.63
N GLY A 599 23.26 -35.81 11.28
CA GLY A 599 24.22 -36.54 10.47
C GLY A 599 23.67 -37.39 9.32
N GLN A 600 22.34 -37.58 9.16
CA GLN A 600 21.81 -38.20 7.94
C GLN A 600 21.74 -37.16 6.80
N PRO A 601 22.29 -37.43 5.60
CA PRO A 601 22.11 -36.57 4.43
C PRO A 601 20.63 -36.50 4.04
N VAL A 602 20.08 -35.30 3.80
CA VAL A 602 18.72 -35.14 3.26
C VAL A 602 18.62 -35.77 1.85
N ASP A 603 19.74 -35.86 1.12
CA ASP A 603 19.84 -36.56 -0.17
C ASP A 603 19.44 -38.06 -0.09
N GLU A 604 19.55 -38.71 1.07
CA GLU A 604 19.12 -40.10 1.26
C GLU A 604 17.59 -40.27 1.39
N LEU A 605 16.84 -39.19 1.66
CA LEU A 605 15.38 -39.23 1.70
C LEU A 605 14.76 -39.28 0.29
N GLY A 606 15.46 -38.76 -0.72
CA GLY A 606 15.09 -38.87 -2.14
C GLY A 606 15.52 -40.18 -2.82
N ALA A 607 16.55 -40.85 -2.29
CA ALA A 607 17.18 -42.01 -2.95
C ALA A 607 16.64 -43.40 -2.53
N ARG A 608 15.71 -43.48 -1.57
CA ARG A 608 15.10 -44.76 -1.12
C ARG A 608 13.93 -45.21 -2.01
N THR A 609 14.11 -45.23 -3.33
CA THR A 609 13.16 -45.86 -4.27
C THR A 609 13.88 -46.56 -5.43
N ALA A 610 15.00 -47.23 -5.18
CA ALA A 610 15.57 -48.16 -6.16
C ALA A 610 16.55 -49.16 -5.53
N ARG A 611 16.04 -50.10 -4.73
CA ARG A 611 16.62 -51.44 -4.49
C ARG A 611 15.81 -52.12 -3.39
N ASP A 612 14.90 -52.99 -3.82
CA ASP A 612 14.62 -54.28 -3.18
C ASP A 612 13.55 -54.98 -4.02
N ASP A 613 14.01 -55.84 -4.92
CA ASP A 613 13.16 -56.76 -5.69
C ASP A 613 13.57 -58.19 -5.25
N PRO A 614 12.84 -58.82 -4.33
CA PRO A 614 13.11 -60.20 -3.95
C PRO A 614 12.18 -61.15 -4.70
N HIS A 615 12.79 -61.95 -5.59
CA HIS A 615 12.37 -63.30 -5.94
C HIS A 615 10.94 -63.52 -6.46
N HIS A 616 10.81 -63.54 -7.79
CA HIS A 616 9.87 -64.44 -8.47
C HIS A 616 10.59 -65.29 -9.54
N ALA A 617 10.83 -66.56 -9.18
CA ALA A 617 11.21 -67.59 -10.13
C ALA A 617 9.99 -67.98 -10.99
N PRO A 618 10.17 -68.28 -12.29
CA PRO A 618 9.06 -68.56 -13.20
C PRO A 618 8.52 -69.99 -13.02
N PRO A 619 7.21 -70.23 -13.20
CA PRO A 619 6.69 -71.58 -13.29
C PRO A 619 7.05 -72.18 -14.66
N ARG A 620 7.74 -73.32 -14.62
CA ARG A 620 7.90 -74.22 -15.77
C ARG A 620 6.54 -74.79 -16.15
N GLY A 621 6.21 -74.72 -17.44
CA GLY A 621 4.90 -75.05 -17.98
C GLY A 621 4.51 -76.52 -17.94
N ALA A 622 3.21 -76.75 -18.13
CA ALA A 622 2.65 -77.99 -18.63
C ALA A 622 1.33 -77.72 -19.37
N GLY A 623 1.31 -78.06 -20.66
CA GLY A 623 0.23 -78.87 -21.21
C GLY A 623 -1.01 -78.18 -21.80
N ARG A 624 -1.04 -78.24 -23.14
CA ARG A 624 -2.17 -78.20 -24.08
C ARG A 624 -2.66 -76.84 -24.57
#